data_AF-A0A2U3PFM0-F1
#
_entry.id   AF-A0A2U3PFM0-F1
#
_cell.length_a   1.000
_cell.length_b   1.000
_cell.length_c   1.000
_cell.angle_alpha   90.00
_cell.angle_beta   90.00
_cell.angle_gamma   90.00
#
_symmetry.space_group_name_H-M   'P 1'
#
loop_
_entity.id
_entity.type
_entity.pdbx_description
1 polymer ?
#
loop_
_entity_poly.entity_id
_entity_poly.type
_entity_poly.pdbx_seq_one_letter_code
_entity_poly.pdbx_strand_id
1 'polypeptide(L)'
;MTRHCREALESDAPADEKLRRALQAFIEDLITHPEVVLLFSESHYLAAIPQASDIVTNADAYGKTLLAIIEQGIVSGVFRNDLDPRLVMLGILGMHNWIHRWYVPGGRNSLTEIGDVFAAMVLSGLRP
;
A
#
# COMPACT_ATOMS: atom_id res chain seq x y z
N MET A 1 -4.14 8.31 -1.77
CA MET A 1 -3.29 7.23 -1.22
C MET A 1 -2.69 7.60 0.12
N THR A 2 -1.72 8.52 0.15
CA THR A 2 -1.02 8.94 1.38
C THR A 2 -1.94 9.50 2.46
N ARG A 3 -2.95 10.30 2.07
CA ARG A 3 -3.95 10.84 2.99
C ARG A 3 -4.72 9.73 3.72
N HIS A 4 -5.36 8.82 2.99
CA HIS A 4 -6.13 7.71 3.58
C HIS A 4 -5.27 6.80 4.46
N CYS A 5 -4.02 6.54 4.05
CA CYS A 5 -3.06 5.77 4.85
C CYS A 5 -2.74 6.47 6.18
N ARG A 6 -2.58 7.79 6.15
CA ARG A 6 -2.34 8.61 7.35
C ARG A 6 -3.55 8.62 8.28
N GLU A 7 -4.75 8.79 7.72
CA GLU A 7 -6.01 8.71 8.49
C GLU A 7 -6.16 7.35 9.18
N ALA A 8 -5.76 6.26 8.51
CA ALA A 8 -5.71 4.93 9.13
C ALA A 8 -4.70 4.88 10.29
N LEU A 9 -3.47 5.38 10.09
CA LEU A 9 -2.43 5.44 11.12
C LEU A 9 -2.88 6.24 12.36
N GLU A 10 -3.57 7.37 12.16
CA GLU A 10 -4.03 8.28 13.21
C GLU A 10 -5.28 7.79 13.97
N SER A 11 -5.96 6.77 13.46
CA SER A 11 -7.14 6.20 14.12
C SER A 11 -6.78 5.39 15.38
N ASP A 12 -7.76 5.18 16.28
CA ASP A 12 -7.62 4.30 17.45
C ASP A 12 -7.85 2.81 17.13
N ALA A 13 -7.93 2.45 15.85
CA ALA A 13 -8.16 1.07 15.44
C ALA A 13 -6.94 0.17 15.74
N PRO A 14 -7.13 -1.15 15.91
CA PRO A 14 -6.02 -2.09 15.95
C PRO A 14 -5.17 -2.06 14.66
N ALA A 15 -3.88 -2.38 14.75
CA ALA A 15 -2.93 -2.21 13.64
C ALA A 15 -3.27 -3.03 12.38
N ASP A 16 -3.90 -4.19 12.55
CA ASP A 16 -4.39 -5.02 11.44
C ASP A 16 -5.52 -4.35 10.68
N GLU A 17 -6.44 -3.70 11.39
CA GLU A 17 -7.51 -2.91 10.81
C GLU A 17 -6.97 -1.64 10.12
N LYS A 18 -5.98 -0.96 10.74
CA LYS A 18 -5.28 0.17 10.10
C LYS A 18 -4.64 -0.24 8.79
N LEU A 19 -3.91 -1.37 8.80
CA LEU A 19 -3.24 -1.89 7.62
C LEU A 19 -4.25 -2.26 6.54
N ARG A 20 -5.33 -2.98 6.90
CA ARG A 20 -6.41 -3.33 5.97
C ARG A 20 -6.97 -2.10 5.25
N ARG A 21 -7.28 -1.03 6.00
CA ARG A 21 -7.77 0.24 5.43
C ARG A 21 -6.76 0.90 4.51
N ALA A 22 -5.48 0.92 4.90
CA ALA A 22 -4.42 1.49 4.08
C ALA A 22 -4.25 0.76 2.73
N LEU A 23 -4.41 -0.57 2.71
CA LEU A 23 -4.34 -1.39 1.49
C LEU A 23 -5.58 -1.22 0.62
N GLN A 24 -6.78 -1.21 1.20
CA GLN A 24 -8.01 -0.96 0.45
C GLN A 24 -8.04 0.45 -0.16
N ALA A 25 -7.59 1.46 0.58
CA ALA A 25 -7.52 2.82 0.07
C ALA A 25 -6.59 2.95 -1.15
N PHE A 26 -5.46 2.21 -1.18
CA PHE A 26 -4.58 2.16 -2.34
C PHE A 26 -5.35 1.72 -3.60
N ILE A 27 -6.19 0.69 -3.46
CA ILE A 27 -6.98 0.10 -4.54
C ILE A 27 -8.12 1.03 -4.97
N GLU A 28 -8.79 1.67 -4.03
CA GLU A 28 -9.82 2.68 -4.31
C GLU A 28 -9.26 3.87 -5.08
N ASP A 29 -8.06 4.33 -4.72
CA ASP A 29 -7.37 5.40 -5.45
C ASP A 29 -7.03 4.97 -6.88
N LEU A 30 -6.64 3.70 -7.10
CA LEU A 30 -6.43 3.11 -8.43
C LEU A 30 -7.70 3.06 -9.28
N ILE A 31 -8.86 2.78 -8.65
CA ILE A 31 -10.16 2.79 -9.31
C ILE A 31 -10.55 4.23 -9.72
N THR A 32 -10.32 5.18 -8.81
CA THR A 32 -10.72 6.58 -9.00
C THR A 32 -9.81 7.33 -9.96
N HIS A 33 -8.54 6.97 -9.98
CA HIS A 33 -7.48 7.62 -10.77
C HIS A 33 -6.75 6.59 -11.63
N PRO A 34 -7.37 6.05 -12.69
CA PRO A 34 -6.73 5.07 -13.57
C PRO A 34 -5.46 5.61 -14.24
N GLU A 35 -5.29 6.92 -14.36
CA GLU A 35 -4.04 7.56 -14.82
C GLU A 35 -2.83 7.26 -13.92
N VAL A 36 -3.05 6.91 -12.64
CA VAL A 36 -1.99 6.54 -11.70
C VAL A 36 -1.31 5.22 -12.10
N VAL A 37 -2.05 4.31 -12.75
CA VAL A 37 -1.51 3.09 -13.38
C VAL A 37 -0.38 3.44 -14.36
N LEU A 38 -0.57 4.49 -15.15
CA LEU A 38 0.40 4.96 -16.14
C LEU A 38 1.62 5.62 -15.46
N LEU A 39 1.40 6.36 -14.37
CA LEU A 39 2.46 6.94 -13.55
C LEU A 39 3.35 5.84 -12.94
N PHE A 40 2.79 4.70 -12.53
CA PHE A 40 3.58 3.58 -12.01
C PHE A 40 4.48 2.97 -13.08
N SER A 41 4.02 2.80 -14.33
CA SER A 41 4.86 2.28 -15.41
C SER A 41 6.05 3.18 -15.73
N GLU A 42 5.91 4.49 -15.53
CA GLU A 42 6.94 5.52 -15.82
C GLU A 42 7.70 5.99 -14.57
N SER A 43 7.46 5.38 -13.41
CA SER A 43 7.96 5.83 -12.10
C SER A 43 9.47 6.06 -12.04
N HIS A 44 10.26 5.24 -12.75
CA HIS A 44 11.72 5.39 -12.81
C HIS A 44 12.15 6.65 -13.58
N TYR A 45 11.41 7.02 -14.62
CA TYR A 45 11.66 8.24 -15.39
C TYR A 45 11.18 9.48 -14.63
N LEU A 46 10.03 9.39 -13.95
CA LEU A 46 9.49 10.48 -13.13
C LEU A 46 10.43 10.88 -11.99
N ALA A 47 11.08 9.91 -11.34
CA ALA A 47 12.01 10.18 -10.25
C ALA A 47 13.23 11.03 -10.67
N ALA A 48 13.56 11.06 -11.96
CA ALA A 48 14.66 11.87 -12.51
C ALA A 48 14.25 13.29 -12.91
N ILE A 49 12.95 13.61 -12.91
CA ILE A 49 12.41 14.90 -13.34
C ILE A 49 12.26 15.81 -12.10
N PRO A 50 12.96 16.96 -12.01
CA PRO A 50 12.88 17.84 -10.84
C PRO A 50 11.46 18.32 -10.53
N GLN A 51 10.63 18.54 -11.55
CA GLN A 51 9.24 18.98 -11.42
C GLN A 51 8.31 17.89 -10.86
N ALA A 52 8.74 16.64 -10.82
CA ALA A 52 8.00 15.53 -10.23
C ALA A 52 8.37 15.27 -8.77
N SER A 53 9.13 16.17 -8.13
CA SER A 53 9.56 16.05 -6.73
C SER A 53 8.41 15.76 -5.78
N ASP A 54 7.27 16.41 -5.99
CA ASP A 54 6.11 16.28 -5.11
C ASP A 54 5.49 14.87 -5.17
N ILE A 55 5.54 14.22 -6.34
CA ILE A 55 5.09 12.84 -6.53
C ILE A 55 6.00 11.89 -5.75
N VAL A 56 7.32 12.07 -5.85
CA VAL A 56 8.31 11.27 -5.14
C VAL A 56 8.17 11.44 -3.62
N THR A 57 8.05 12.69 -3.15
CA THR A 57 7.85 13.00 -1.74
C THR A 57 6.54 12.40 -1.20
N ASN A 58 5.46 12.46 -1.98
CA ASN A 58 4.19 11.87 -1.59
C ASN A 58 4.24 10.33 -1.52
N ALA A 59 4.96 9.69 -2.44
CA ALA A 59 5.18 8.24 -2.43
C ALA A 59 6.05 7.80 -1.24
N ASP A 60 7.12 8.53 -0.92
CA ASP A 60 7.96 8.31 0.25
C ASP A 60 7.15 8.46 1.55
N ALA A 61 6.29 9.48 1.63
CA ALA A 61 5.39 9.66 2.77
C ALA A 61 4.42 8.47 2.92
N TYR A 62 3.86 7.94 1.83
CA TYR A 62 3.01 6.75 1.89
C TYR A 62 3.77 5.53 2.45
N GLY A 63 4.98 5.27 1.94
CA GLY A 63 5.82 4.16 2.42
C GLY A 63 6.17 4.29 3.90
N LYS A 64 6.51 5.50 4.37
CA LYS A 64 6.78 5.78 5.78
C LYS A 64 5.55 5.57 6.67
N THR A 65 4.37 6.00 6.22
CA THR A 65 3.12 5.77 6.95
C THR A 65 2.80 4.27 7.05
N LEU A 66 2.98 3.51 5.96
CA LEU A 66 2.76 2.07 5.95
C LEU A 66 3.73 1.34 6.89
N LEU A 67 5.01 1.73 6.88
CA LEU A 67 6.02 1.21 7.80
C LEU A 67 5.62 1.45 9.26
N ALA A 68 5.16 2.65 9.60
CA ALA A 68 4.74 2.98 10.95
C ALA A 68 3.55 2.13 11.42
N ILE A 69 2.59 1.81 10.55
CA ILE A 69 1.48 0.90 10.89
C ILE A 69 1.99 -0.50 11.23
N ILE A 70 2.94 -1.02 10.43
CA ILE A 70 3.54 -2.35 10.65
C ILE A 70 4.31 -2.36 11.97
N GLU A 71 5.12 -1.35 12.24
CA GLU A 71 5.87 -1.20 13.50
C GLU A 71 4.92 -1.12 14.72
N GLN A 72 3.83 -0.36 14.63
CA GLN A 72 2.81 -0.31 15.69
C GLN A 72 2.19 -1.68 15.95
N GLY A 73 1.90 -2.45 14.91
CA GLY A 73 1.33 -3.80 15.06
C GLY A 73 2.30 -4.79 15.70
N ILE A 74 3.60 -4.67 15.42
CA ILE A 74 4.64 -5.49 16.08
C ILE A 74 4.76 -5.11 17.55
N VAL A 75 4.84 -3.81 17.87
CA VAL A 75 4.96 -3.32 19.26
C VAL A 75 3.75 -3.69 20.10
N SER A 76 2.55 -3.65 19.52
CA SER A 76 1.29 -4.02 20.21
C SER A 76 1.03 -5.52 20.26
N GLY A 77 1.86 -6.35 19.60
CA GLY A 77 1.68 -7.80 19.53
C GLY A 77 0.55 -8.26 18.60
N VAL A 78 -0.05 -7.35 17.82
CA VAL A 78 -1.05 -7.69 16.78
C VAL A 78 -0.38 -8.39 15.59
N PHE A 79 0.89 -8.09 15.32
CA PHE A 79 1.70 -8.74 14.29
C PHE A 79 2.87 -9.51 14.92
N ARG A 80 3.28 -10.59 14.26
CA ARG A 80 4.50 -11.36 14.56
C ARG A 80 5.75 -10.46 14.48
N ASN A 81 6.74 -10.74 15.31
CA ASN A 81 7.90 -9.87 15.52
C ASN A 81 9.22 -10.42 14.93
N ASP A 82 9.16 -11.49 14.16
CA ASP A 82 10.31 -12.17 13.54
C ASP A 82 10.57 -11.76 12.09
N LEU A 83 9.78 -10.82 11.56
CA LEU A 83 9.94 -10.26 10.21
C LEU A 83 10.53 -8.84 10.28
N ASP A 84 11.39 -8.50 9.33
CA ASP A 84 11.87 -7.13 9.15
C ASP A 84 10.71 -6.23 8.65
N PRO A 85 10.28 -5.20 9.41
CA PRO A 85 9.16 -4.34 9.03
C PRO A 85 9.37 -3.63 7.68
N ARG A 86 10.61 -3.28 7.36
CA ARG A 86 10.97 -2.61 6.11
C ARG A 86 10.85 -3.57 4.93
N LEU A 87 11.27 -4.82 5.08
CA LEU A 87 11.09 -5.83 4.03
C LEU A 87 9.61 -6.14 3.78
N VAL A 88 8.80 -6.21 4.85
CA VAL A 88 7.34 -6.37 4.73
C VAL A 88 6.74 -5.20 3.95
N MET A 89 7.06 -3.97 4.33
CA MET A 89 6.59 -2.75 3.66
C MET A 89 6.98 -2.73 2.18
N LEU A 90 8.23 -3.06 1.84
CA LEU A 90 8.69 -3.17 0.44
C LEU A 90 7.94 -4.27 -0.32
N GLY A 91 7.67 -5.42 0.30
CA GLY A 91 6.91 -6.51 -0.30
C GLY A 91 5.47 -6.12 -0.63
N ILE A 92 4.81 -5.42 0.29
CA ILE A 92 3.46 -4.88 0.10
C ILE A 92 3.46 -3.87 -1.06
N LEU A 93 4.41 -2.93 -1.07
CA LEU A 93 4.54 -1.95 -2.16
C LEU A 93 4.78 -2.63 -3.51
N GLY A 94 5.65 -3.65 -3.57
CA GLY A 94 5.92 -4.40 -4.79
C GLY A 94 4.68 -5.09 -5.33
N MET A 95 3.92 -5.77 -4.46
CA MET A 95 2.67 -6.44 -4.82
C MET A 95 1.66 -5.47 -5.44
N HIS A 96 1.47 -4.31 -4.82
CA HIS A 96 0.50 -3.31 -5.24
C HIS A 96 0.95 -2.54 -6.48
N ASN A 97 2.21 -2.13 -6.51
CA ASN A 97 2.79 -1.41 -7.64
C ASN A 97 2.83 -2.27 -8.90
N TRP A 98 2.85 -3.61 -8.81
CA TRP A 98 2.87 -4.47 -9.99
C TRP A 98 1.49 -4.66 -10.64
N ILE A 99 0.39 -4.29 -9.98
CA ILE A 99 -0.99 -4.46 -10.49
C ILE A 99 -1.15 -3.89 -11.89
N HIS A 100 -0.56 -2.72 -12.17
CA HIS A 100 -0.65 -2.06 -13.48
C HIS A 100 -0.15 -2.90 -14.66
N ARG A 101 0.74 -3.88 -14.43
CA ARG A 101 1.34 -4.69 -15.50
C ARG A 101 0.44 -5.81 -16.00
N TRP A 102 -0.48 -6.30 -15.17
CA TRP A 102 -1.26 -7.49 -15.47
C TRP A 102 -2.77 -7.32 -15.27
N TYR A 103 -3.22 -6.26 -14.60
CA TYR A 103 -4.64 -5.96 -14.46
C TYR A 103 -5.25 -5.61 -15.82
N VAL A 104 -6.40 -6.21 -16.12
CA VAL A 104 -7.18 -5.96 -17.33
C VAL A 104 -8.58 -5.49 -16.91
N PRO A 105 -8.96 -4.24 -17.21
CA PRO A 105 -10.31 -3.74 -16.96
C PRO A 105 -11.38 -4.63 -17.62
N GLY A 106 -12.42 -5.01 -16.86
CA GLY A 106 -13.45 -5.94 -17.33
C GLY A 106 -13.00 -7.40 -17.47
N GLY A 107 -11.79 -7.73 -17.00
CA GLY A 107 -11.26 -9.09 -16.98
C GLY A 107 -11.85 -9.96 -15.86
N ARG A 108 -11.12 -11.03 -15.52
CA ARG A 108 -11.56 -12.05 -14.55
C ARG A 108 -11.81 -11.51 -13.15
N ASN A 109 -11.02 -10.53 -12.71
CA ASN A 109 -11.07 -9.97 -11.36
C ASN A 109 -11.15 -8.45 -11.42
N SER A 110 -12.00 -7.89 -10.57
CA SER A 110 -12.08 -6.46 -10.31
C SER A 110 -10.91 -5.99 -9.41
N LEU A 111 -10.60 -4.70 -9.44
CA LEU A 111 -9.62 -4.10 -8.54
C LEU A 111 -10.00 -4.31 -7.07
N THR A 112 -11.28 -4.19 -6.72
CA THR A 112 -11.78 -4.44 -5.36
C THR A 112 -11.48 -5.86 -4.90
N GLU A 113 -11.78 -6.87 -5.72
CA GLU A 113 -11.46 -8.27 -5.39
C GLU A 113 -9.96 -8.51 -5.23
N ILE A 114 -9.14 -7.89 -6.10
CA ILE A 114 -7.67 -7.95 -5.99
C ILE A 114 -7.22 -7.36 -4.65
N GLY A 115 -7.75 -6.20 -4.28
CA GLY A 115 -7.44 -5.52 -3.03
C GLY A 115 -7.79 -6.34 -1.79
N ASP A 116 -8.98 -6.93 -1.76
CA ASP A 116 -9.42 -7.75 -0.64
C ASP A 116 -8.57 -9.02 -0.50
N VAL A 117 -8.23 -9.69 -1.60
CA VAL A 117 -7.35 -10.86 -1.60
C VAL A 117 -5.95 -10.50 -1.11
N PHE A 118 -5.37 -9.41 -1.60
CA PHE A 118 -4.03 -8.97 -1.19
C PHE A 118 -3.98 -8.55 0.27
N ALA A 119 -4.98 -7.81 0.75
CA ALA A 119 -5.10 -7.46 2.16
C ALA A 119 -5.23 -8.70 3.04
N ALA A 120 -6.07 -9.67 2.67
CA ALA A 120 -6.23 -10.93 3.41
C ALA A 120 -4.92 -11.73 3.46
N MET A 121 -4.19 -11.82 2.33
CA MET A 121 -2.92 -12.54 2.24
C MET A 121 -1.84 -11.89 3.12
N VAL A 122 -1.70 -10.57 3.06
CA VAL A 122 -0.75 -9.81 3.88
C VAL A 122 -1.08 -9.98 5.36
N LEU A 123 -2.33 -9.75 5.76
CA LEU A 123 -2.75 -9.86 7.17
C LEU A 123 -2.58 -11.28 7.72
N SER A 124 -2.87 -12.29 6.91
CA SER A 124 -2.68 -13.70 7.32
C SER A 124 -1.21 -14.04 7.51
N GLY A 125 -0.31 -13.42 6.74
CA GLY A 125 1.13 -13.60 6.92
C GLY A 125 1.74 -12.85 8.11
N LEU A 126 1.09 -11.75 8.54
CA LEU A 126 1.58 -10.88 9.62
C LEU A 126 0.98 -11.20 10.99
N ARG A 127 -0.24 -11.75 11.05
CA ARG A 127 -0.85 -12.17 12.31
C ARG A 127 -0.07 -13.37 12.92
N PRO A 128 -0.10 -13.55 14.24
CA PRO A 128 0.57 -14.66 14.93
C PRO A 128 0.10 -16.05 14.48
#